data_AF-A0A359ICH9-F1
#
_entry.id   AF-A0A359ICH9-F1
#
_cell.length_a   1.000
_cell.length_b   1.000
_cell.length_c   1.000
_cell.angle_alpha   90.00
_cell.angle_beta   90.00
_cell.angle_gamma   90.00
#
_symmetry.space_group_name_H-M   'P 1'
#
loop_
_entity.id
_entity.type
_entity.pdbx_description
1 polymer ?
#
loop_
_entity_poly.entity_id
_entity_poly.type
_entity_poly.pdbx_seq_one_letter_code
_entity_poly.pdbx_strand_id
1 'polypeptide(L)'
;MKSAQIKKRLIQTGVILLLGTSLGYSESGRMTNVGTTAAPFLEVGVGSRAIGMGGAFVAISNDVSALYWNPAGLCRMDQGEAVFERIEWLADISFNYMGVTLPFQRFGTAGFSLNAMTVPHMKVRTVDFPNGTGEEYDATSYAIGLSYSFGITDRFSMGFTGKYISERIWHENTSTVAVDIGTLYHTGFGSLRIGAAITNFGPSLQMDGSDLIIYYDADESIDGNNDRIMGKLMTDDWPLPLNMQFGLAYDVINKQQARLTIAVDAFHPINNTESINAGCELLLLNMLYLRAGYKAIGQRDTEEGLTLGMGLRYQMFGQSNIMVDYAYADFGRLQHVNRFTIRLNF
;
A
#
# COMPACT_ATOMS: atom_id res chain seq x y z
N MET A 1 -28.23 -3.41 -33.60
CA MET A 1 -26.75 -3.48 -33.50
C MET A 1 -26.03 -2.12 -33.51
N LYS A 2 -26.35 -1.16 -34.39
CA LYS A 2 -25.67 0.16 -34.43
C LYS A 2 -25.80 1.01 -33.15
N SER A 3 -26.96 1.01 -32.49
CA SER A 3 -27.20 1.79 -31.25
C SER A 3 -26.31 1.37 -30.06
N ALA A 4 -26.05 0.07 -29.90
CA ALA A 4 -25.17 -0.44 -28.83
C ALA A 4 -23.69 -0.06 -29.04
N GLN A 5 -23.23 -0.05 -30.30
CA GLN A 5 -21.87 0.39 -30.65
C GLN A 5 -21.67 1.89 -30.44
N ILE A 6 -22.70 2.71 -30.73
CA ILE A 6 -22.67 4.16 -30.52
C ILE A 6 -22.62 4.49 -29.03
N LYS A 7 -23.45 3.83 -28.20
CA LYS A 7 -23.41 3.98 -26.73
C LYS A 7 -22.04 3.58 -26.15
N LYS A 8 -21.45 2.48 -26.64
CA LYS A 8 -20.11 2.02 -26.22
C LYS A 8 -19.03 3.05 -26.55
N ARG A 9 -19.05 3.65 -27.76
CA ARG A 9 -18.09 4.68 -28.16
C ARG A 9 -18.26 5.98 -27.37
N LEU A 10 -19.50 6.45 -27.16
CA LEU A 10 -19.79 7.65 -26.37
C LEU A 10 -19.29 7.53 -24.92
N ILE A 11 -19.43 6.35 -24.30
CA ILE A 11 -18.94 6.11 -22.94
C ILE A 11 -17.41 6.00 -22.91
N GLN A 12 -16.79 5.32 -23.89
CA GLN A 12 -15.33 5.30 -24.01
C GLN A 12 -14.77 6.72 -24.12
N THR A 13 -15.37 7.55 -24.97
CA THR A 13 -15.01 8.97 -25.08
C THR A 13 -15.30 9.72 -23.79
N GLY A 14 -16.44 9.48 -23.14
CA GLY A 14 -16.83 10.13 -21.88
C GLY A 14 -15.92 9.79 -20.70
N VAL A 15 -15.48 8.54 -20.56
CA VAL A 15 -14.50 8.11 -19.54
C VAL A 15 -13.15 8.74 -19.84
N ILE A 16 -12.68 8.72 -21.10
CA ILE A 16 -11.44 9.39 -21.50
C ILE A 16 -11.52 10.90 -21.25
N LEU A 17 -12.68 11.53 -21.47
CA LEU A 17 -12.90 12.96 -21.22
C LEU A 17 -12.91 13.27 -19.72
N LEU A 18 -13.63 12.48 -18.91
CA LEU A 18 -13.67 12.63 -17.44
C LEU A 18 -12.27 12.46 -16.82
N LEU A 19 -11.45 11.57 -17.38
CA LEU A 19 -10.06 11.37 -17.00
C LEU A 19 -9.15 12.52 -17.46
N GLY A 20 -9.52 13.25 -18.52
CA GLY A 20 -8.76 14.41 -19.01
C GLY A 20 -9.09 15.75 -18.31
N THR A 21 -10.22 15.84 -17.59
CA THR A 21 -10.71 17.10 -17.00
C THR A 21 -10.37 17.32 -15.52
N SER A 22 -9.57 16.47 -14.87
CA SER A 22 -9.22 16.63 -13.44
C SER A 22 -8.07 17.61 -13.16
N LEU A 23 -7.52 18.29 -14.18
CA LEU A 23 -6.45 19.28 -14.02
C LEU A 23 -7.01 20.64 -13.64
N GLY A 24 -7.35 20.84 -12.35
CA GLY A 24 -7.78 22.16 -11.90
C GLY A 24 -8.41 22.24 -10.51
N TYR A 25 -7.86 21.56 -9.50
CA TYR A 25 -8.19 21.86 -8.10
C TYR A 25 -7.01 22.59 -7.46
N SER A 26 -7.19 23.89 -7.21
CA SER A 26 -6.28 24.71 -6.43
C SER A 26 -6.80 24.78 -5.00
N GLU A 27 -6.28 23.90 -4.13
CA GLU A 27 -6.55 23.97 -2.69
C GLU A 27 -5.60 24.97 -2.01
N SER A 28 -6.03 26.22 -1.88
CA SER A 28 -5.34 27.21 -1.06
C SER A 28 -5.90 27.19 0.37
N GLY A 29 -5.08 26.83 1.37
CA GLY A 29 -5.33 27.16 2.78
C GLY A 29 -5.63 26.03 3.76
N ARG A 30 -5.57 24.75 3.36
CA ARG A 30 -5.65 23.64 4.33
C ARG A 30 -4.30 23.47 5.06
N MET A 31 -4.33 23.47 6.40
CA MET A 31 -3.23 22.92 7.18
C MET A 31 -3.13 21.44 6.82
N THR A 32 -1.99 21.03 6.26
CA THR A 32 -1.75 19.67 5.83
C THR A 32 -1.09 18.92 6.97
N ASN A 33 -1.68 17.81 7.41
CA ASN A 33 -1.17 16.93 8.47
C ASN A 33 0.05 16.10 8.01
N VAL A 34 0.95 16.70 7.23
CA VAL A 34 2.07 16.01 6.60
C VAL A 34 3.00 15.46 7.66
N GLY A 35 3.18 14.14 7.64
CA GLY A 35 4.08 13.43 8.56
C GLY A 35 3.58 13.31 9.99
N THR A 36 2.28 13.50 10.25
CA THR A 36 1.70 13.44 11.61
C THR A 36 1.03 12.08 11.90
N THR A 37 1.63 10.97 11.48
CA THR A 37 1.11 9.60 11.70
C THR A 37 2.22 8.66 12.16
N ALA A 38 1.87 7.68 12.99
CA ALA A 38 2.73 6.54 13.31
C ALA A 38 2.72 5.50 12.18
N ALA A 39 3.58 4.47 12.27
CA ALA A 39 3.62 3.35 11.34
C ALA A 39 3.68 3.72 9.84
N PRO A 40 4.55 4.67 9.40
CA PRO A 40 4.64 5.07 7.99
C PRO A 40 5.03 3.93 7.05
N PHE A 41 5.59 2.83 7.57
CA PHE A 41 5.87 1.63 6.78
C PHE A 41 4.61 1.02 6.13
N LEU A 42 3.41 1.32 6.65
CA LEU A 42 2.14 0.88 6.06
C LEU A 42 1.83 1.56 4.73
N GLU A 43 2.46 2.69 4.43
CA GLU A 43 2.29 3.46 3.18
C GLU A 43 3.25 2.99 2.07
N VAL A 44 4.23 2.16 2.42
CA VAL A 44 5.08 1.50 1.42
C VAL A 44 4.21 0.51 0.66
N GLY A 45 3.79 0.92 -0.55
CA GLY A 45 2.94 0.10 -1.41
C GLY A 45 3.56 -1.27 -1.67
N VAL A 46 2.74 -2.26 -2.05
CA VAL A 46 3.20 -3.62 -2.35
C VAL A 46 2.74 -4.07 -3.74
N GLY A 47 3.45 -5.03 -4.31
CA GLY A 47 3.19 -5.62 -5.60
C GLY A 47 3.71 -4.77 -6.75
N SER A 48 4.75 -5.26 -7.43
CA SER A 48 5.31 -4.61 -8.63
C SER A 48 4.28 -4.30 -9.71
N ARG A 49 3.23 -5.12 -9.84
CA ARG A 49 2.10 -4.83 -10.74
C ARG A 49 1.37 -3.54 -10.37
N ALA A 50 0.99 -3.37 -9.11
CA ALA A 50 0.26 -2.20 -8.63
C ALA A 50 1.12 -0.94 -8.70
N ILE A 51 2.41 -1.07 -8.37
CA ILE A 51 3.37 0.03 -8.46
C ILE A 51 3.62 0.46 -9.89
N GLY A 52 3.77 -0.49 -10.83
CA GLY A 52 3.90 -0.16 -12.25
C GLY A 52 2.66 0.52 -12.86
N MET A 53 1.53 0.51 -12.14
CA MET A 53 0.29 1.22 -12.47
C MET A 53 0.18 2.58 -11.74
N GLY A 54 1.27 3.08 -11.15
CA GLY A 54 1.27 4.34 -10.38
C GLY A 54 0.48 4.26 -9.07
N GLY A 55 0.17 3.05 -8.58
CA GLY A 55 -0.73 2.85 -7.44
C GLY A 55 -2.22 2.96 -7.79
N ALA A 56 -2.59 3.14 -9.07
CA ALA A 56 -3.98 3.07 -9.52
C ALA A 56 -4.44 1.61 -9.63
N PHE A 57 -4.79 1.02 -8.50
CA PHE A 57 -4.97 -0.42 -8.36
C PHE A 57 -6.26 -0.86 -7.68
N VAL A 58 -6.97 0.01 -6.96
CA VAL A 58 -8.12 -0.37 -6.12
C VAL A 58 -9.27 -0.96 -6.93
N ALA A 59 -9.48 -0.51 -8.17
CA ALA A 59 -10.51 -1.05 -9.07
C ALA A 59 -10.06 -2.25 -9.91
N ILE A 60 -8.77 -2.57 -9.94
CA ILE A 60 -8.20 -3.72 -10.68
C ILE A 60 -7.53 -4.74 -9.78
N SER A 61 -7.62 -4.55 -8.47
CA SER A 61 -7.13 -5.42 -7.41
C SER A 61 -7.74 -6.82 -7.56
N ASN A 62 -7.05 -7.72 -8.24
CA ASN A 62 -7.55 -9.06 -8.58
C ASN A 62 -6.44 -10.11 -8.57
N ASP A 63 -5.44 -9.89 -7.74
CA ASP A 63 -4.38 -10.84 -7.40
C ASP A 63 -4.08 -10.76 -5.90
N VAL A 64 -3.15 -11.56 -5.41
CA VAL A 64 -2.75 -11.62 -4.00
C VAL A 64 -2.32 -10.27 -3.39
N SER A 65 -1.91 -9.27 -4.18
CA SER A 65 -1.63 -7.92 -3.66
C SER A 65 -2.90 -7.17 -3.23
N ALA A 66 -4.08 -7.71 -3.56
CA ALA A 66 -5.37 -7.23 -3.06
C ALA A 66 -5.49 -7.25 -1.54
N LEU A 67 -4.72 -8.10 -0.86
CA LEU A 67 -4.60 -8.13 0.60
C LEU A 67 -4.12 -6.78 1.17
N TYR A 68 -3.38 -5.99 0.39
CA TYR A 68 -2.92 -4.65 0.76
C TYR A 68 -3.78 -3.53 0.15
N TRP A 69 -4.14 -3.65 -1.14
CA TRP A 69 -4.78 -2.54 -1.88
C TRP A 69 -6.29 -2.47 -1.72
N ASN A 70 -6.98 -3.60 -1.86
CA ASN A 70 -8.44 -3.65 -1.76
C ASN A 70 -8.89 -5.11 -1.54
N PRO A 71 -9.25 -5.49 -0.31
CA PRO A 71 -9.61 -6.88 -0.01
C PRO A 71 -10.87 -7.35 -0.76
N ALA A 72 -11.74 -6.47 -1.26
CA ALA A 72 -12.90 -6.88 -2.07
C ALA A 72 -12.54 -7.49 -3.43
N GLY A 73 -11.28 -7.33 -3.84
CA GLY A 73 -10.69 -7.96 -5.01
C GLY A 73 -10.48 -9.47 -4.88
N LEU A 74 -10.30 -9.96 -3.65
CA LEU A 74 -9.91 -11.34 -3.38
C LEU A 74 -10.94 -12.36 -3.86
N CYS A 75 -12.24 -12.07 -3.76
CA CYS A 75 -13.28 -12.98 -4.24
C CYS A 75 -13.37 -13.07 -5.78
N ARG A 76 -12.55 -12.30 -6.52
CA ARG A 76 -12.44 -12.37 -7.98
C ARG A 76 -11.30 -13.28 -8.44
N MET A 77 -10.58 -13.88 -7.49
CA MET A 77 -9.52 -14.83 -7.76
C MET A 77 -10.11 -16.25 -7.84
N ASP A 78 -9.84 -16.94 -8.94
CA ASP A 78 -10.31 -18.31 -9.18
C ASP A 78 -9.36 -19.38 -8.63
N GLN A 79 -8.11 -19.01 -8.34
CA GLN A 79 -7.03 -19.91 -7.92
C GLN A 79 -6.37 -19.39 -6.64
N GLY A 80 -5.73 -20.30 -5.92
CA GLY A 80 -4.86 -19.89 -4.81
C GLY A 80 -3.66 -19.14 -5.36
N GLU A 81 -3.20 -18.12 -4.64
CA GLU A 81 -2.02 -17.37 -5.05
C GLU A 81 -1.15 -17.08 -3.82
N ALA A 82 0.16 -17.22 -3.97
CA ALA A 82 1.14 -16.80 -2.99
C ALA A 82 2.07 -15.77 -3.61
N VAL A 83 2.52 -14.78 -2.82
CA VAL A 83 3.48 -13.77 -3.22
C VAL A 83 4.60 -13.65 -2.21
N PHE A 84 5.78 -13.43 -2.74
CA PHE A 84 6.91 -12.87 -2.01
C PHE A 84 7.43 -11.66 -2.78
N GLU A 85 7.66 -10.57 -2.07
CA GLU A 85 8.27 -9.37 -2.59
C GLU A 85 9.33 -8.88 -1.62
N ARG A 86 10.47 -8.48 -2.17
CA ARG A 86 11.55 -7.82 -1.45
C ARG A 86 11.84 -6.49 -2.11
N ILE A 87 11.94 -5.46 -1.28
CA ILE A 87 12.23 -4.10 -1.67
C ILE A 87 13.45 -3.63 -0.86
N GLU A 88 14.50 -3.25 -1.57
CA GLU A 88 15.55 -2.42 -1.01
C GLU A 88 15.01 -1.00 -0.97
N TRP A 89 14.53 -0.62 0.21
CA TRP A 89 13.95 0.68 0.44
C TRP A 89 15.06 1.72 0.68
N LEU A 90 14.64 2.97 0.77
CA LEU A 90 15.53 4.11 0.92
C LEU A 90 16.35 3.98 2.21
N ALA A 91 17.59 4.49 2.20
CA ALA A 91 18.52 4.48 3.33
C ALA A 91 18.80 3.06 3.90
N ASP A 92 19.04 2.09 3.01
CA ASP A 92 19.37 0.70 3.35
C ASP A 92 18.28 -0.05 4.16
N ILE A 93 17.08 0.52 4.23
CA ILE A 93 15.93 -0.11 4.88
C ILE A 93 15.48 -1.30 4.04
N SER A 94 15.25 -2.44 4.68
CA SER A 94 14.69 -3.62 4.02
C SER A 94 13.20 -3.69 4.25
N PHE A 95 12.42 -3.81 3.18
CA PHE A 95 10.98 -4.06 3.25
C PHE A 95 10.64 -5.37 2.54
N ASN A 96 9.92 -6.25 3.23
CA ASN A 96 9.50 -7.54 2.72
C ASN A 96 7.99 -7.68 2.84
N TYR A 97 7.38 -8.23 1.80
CA TYR A 97 5.95 -8.51 1.76
C TYR A 97 5.71 -9.98 1.41
N MET A 98 4.84 -10.62 2.17
CA MET A 98 4.38 -11.98 1.92
C MET A 98 2.87 -12.01 1.95
N GLY A 99 2.28 -12.78 1.05
CA GLY A 99 0.83 -12.94 1.02
C GLY A 99 0.43 -14.30 0.49
N VAL A 100 -0.68 -14.84 0.98
CA VAL A 100 -1.32 -16.04 0.43
C VAL A 100 -2.83 -15.88 0.45
N THR A 101 -3.47 -16.32 -0.63
CA THR A 101 -4.93 -16.30 -0.78
C THR A 101 -5.45 -17.68 -1.11
N LEU A 102 -6.58 -18.04 -0.51
CA LEU A 102 -7.24 -19.32 -0.68
C LEU A 102 -8.72 -19.07 -1.04
N PRO A 103 -9.10 -19.25 -2.33
CA PRO A 103 -10.50 -19.13 -2.72
C PRO A 103 -11.29 -20.38 -2.32
N PHE A 104 -12.42 -20.16 -1.65
CA PHE A 104 -13.38 -21.19 -1.24
C PHE A 104 -14.61 -21.22 -2.15
N GLN A 105 -14.40 -21.04 -3.46
CA GLN A 105 -15.44 -21.02 -4.49
C GLN A 105 -16.60 -20.08 -4.10
N ARG A 106 -17.78 -20.63 -3.79
CA ARG A 106 -19.01 -19.87 -3.48
C ARG A 106 -18.98 -19.20 -2.11
N PHE A 107 -18.08 -19.61 -1.22
CA PHE A 107 -17.97 -19.08 0.13
C PHE A 107 -16.99 -17.90 0.22
N GLY A 108 -16.52 -17.36 -0.90
CA GLY A 108 -15.56 -16.24 -0.89
C GLY A 108 -14.11 -16.70 -0.81
N THR A 109 -13.22 -15.80 -0.43
CA THR A 109 -11.76 -16.00 -0.44
C THR A 109 -11.18 -15.48 0.87
N ALA A 110 -10.38 -16.29 1.56
CA ALA A 110 -9.57 -15.81 2.67
C ALA A 110 -8.14 -15.54 2.22
N GLY A 111 -7.42 -14.75 2.99
CA GLY A 111 -5.99 -14.61 2.81
C GLY A 111 -5.27 -14.11 4.04
N PHE A 112 -3.96 -14.24 3.99
CA PHE A 112 -3.02 -13.86 5.03
C PHE A 112 -1.94 -12.98 4.40
N SER A 113 -1.55 -11.90 5.07
CA SER A 113 -0.45 -11.04 4.66
C SER A 113 0.51 -10.74 5.81
N LEU A 114 1.79 -10.54 5.47
CA LEU A 114 2.83 -10.06 6.37
C LEU A 114 3.62 -8.97 5.66
N ASN A 115 3.64 -7.78 6.26
CA ASN A 115 4.53 -6.68 5.90
C ASN A 115 5.60 -6.60 6.98
N ALA A 116 6.87 -6.59 6.62
CA ALA A 116 7.97 -6.46 7.56
C ALA A 116 9.00 -5.45 7.04
N MET A 117 9.27 -4.42 7.84
CA MET A 117 10.30 -3.41 7.62
C MET A 117 11.39 -3.56 8.67
N THR A 118 12.65 -3.48 8.26
CA THR A 118 13.80 -3.56 9.15
C THR A 118 14.82 -2.50 8.78
N VAL A 119 15.26 -1.76 9.79
CA VAL A 119 16.37 -0.82 9.72
C VAL A 119 17.62 -1.56 10.19
N PRO A 120 18.75 -1.45 9.47
CA PRO A 120 20.00 -2.08 9.89
C PRO A 120 20.49 -1.52 11.24
N HIS A 121 21.37 -2.26 11.90
CA HIS A 121 22.00 -1.80 13.13
C HIS A 121 22.79 -0.52 12.87
N MET A 122 22.57 0.48 13.73
CA MET A 122 23.26 1.76 13.71
C MET A 122 23.94 2.01 15.03
N LYS A 123 25.13 2.62 14.98
CA LYS A 123 25.88 2.99 16.19
C LYS A 123 25.17 4.14 16.91
N VAL A 124 25.00 4.00 18.22
CA VAL A 124 24.59 5.12 19.08
C VAL A 124 25.72 6.13 19.14
N ARG A 125 25.43 7.40 18.86
CA ARG A 125 26.41 8.50 18.88
C ARG A 125 25.94 9.59 19.83
N THR A 126 26.86 10.14 20.61
CA THR A 126 26.65 11.30 21.46
C THR A 126 27.63 12.40 21.07
N VAL A 127 27.45 13.59 21.65
CA VAL A 127 28.41 14.71 21.46
C VAL A 127 29.82 14.29 21.90
N ASP A 128 29.94 13.50 22.97
CA ASP A 128 31.22 13.00 23.49
C ASP A 128 31.81 11.85 22.66
N PHE A 129 30.94 11.02 22.06
CA PHE A 129 31.33 9.85 21.28
C PHE A 129 30.75 9.91 19.85
N PRO A 130 31.25 10.83 18.98
CA PRO A 130 30.71 11.02 17.64
C PRO A 130 30.97 9.82 16.71
N ASN A 131 31.97 8.99 17.03
CA ASN A 131 32.29 7.77 16.27
C ASN A 131 31.54 6.52 16.76
N GLY A 132 30.74 6.64 17.82
CA GLY A 132 29.98 5.56 18.44
C GLY A 132 30.35 5.36 19.91
N THR A 133 29.34 5.11 20.75
CA THR A 133 29.50 4.81 22.18
C THR A 133 29.93 3.36 22.46
N GLY A 134 29.84 2.49 21.47
CA GLY A 134 29.98 1.03 21.61
C GLY A 134 28.65 0.29 21.58
N GLU A 135 27.53 1.02 21.75
CA GLU A 135 26.18 0.50 21.64
C GLU A 135 25.66 0.61 20.20
N GLU A 136 24.78 -0.32 19.82
CA GLU A 136 24.05 -0.30 18.56
C GLU A 136 22.54 -0.36 18.83
N TYR A 137 21.76 0.26 17.94
CA TYR A 137 20.31 0.18 17.95
C TYR A 137 19.80 -0.19 16.57
N ASP A 138 18.66 -0.87 16.53
CA ASP A 138 17.93 -1.23 15.33
C ASP A 138 16.46 -0.81 15.45
N ALA A 139 15.73 -0.92 14.34
CA ALA A 139 14.30 -0.72 14.33
C ALA A 139 13.60 -1.75 13.44
N THR A 140 12.48 -2.26 13.92
CA THR A 140 11.69 -3.28 13.23
C THR A 140 10.21 -2.96 13.34
N SER A 141 9.52 -2.95 12.20
CA SER A 141 8.08 -2.75 12.14
C SER A 141 7.44 -3.88 11.34
N TYR A 142 6.32 -4.41 11.79
CA TYR A 142 5.59 -5.42 11.04
C TYR A 142 4.08 -5.27 11.18
N ALA A 143 3.37 -5.71 10.14
CA ALA A 143 1.91 -5.79 10.12
C ALA A 143 1.48 -7.17 9.61
N ILE A 144 0.69 -7.87 10.42
CA ILE A 144 0.09 -9.16 10.08
C ILE A 144 -1.38 -8.92 9.76
N GLY A 145 -1.83 -9.34 8.59
CA GLY A 145 -3.19 -9.16 8.11
C GLY A 145 -3.91 -10.50 7.88
N LEU A 146 -5.16 -10.60 8.33
CA LEU A 146 -6.09 -11.66 7.96
C LEU A 146 -7.24 -11.03 7.20
N SER A 147 -7.43 -11.47 5.96
CA SER A 147 -8.42 -10.93 5.04
C SER A 147 -9.47 -11.95 4.70
N TYR A 148 -10.70 -11.48 4.52
CA TYR A 148 -11.79 -12.29 3.98
C TYR A 148 -12.66 -11.44 3.06
N SER A 149 -13.04 -12.02 1.92
CA SER A 149 -13.84 -11.35 0.90
C SER A 149 -14.93 -12.27 0.39
N PHE A 150 -16.09 -11.69 0.10
CA PHE A 150 -17.23 -12.40 -0.44
C PHE A 150 -17.97 -11.54 -1.47
N GLY A 151 -18.54 -12.21 -2.47
CA GLY A 151 -19.46 -11.59 -3.42
C GLY A 151 -20.84 -11.47 -2.81
N ILE A 152 -21.40 -10.26 -2.77
CA ILE A 152 -22.82 -10.05 -2.42
C ILE A 152 -23.70 -10.34 -3.63
N THR A 153 -23.21 -9.99 -4.81
CA THR A 153 -23.82 -10.33 -6.10
C THR A 153 -22.71 -10.71 -7.09
N ASP A 154 -23.09 -11.19 -8.27
CA ASP A 154 -22.13 -11.45 -9.37
C ASP A 154 -21.30 -10.21 -9.72
N ARG A 155 -21.82 -9.01 -9.43
CA ARG A 155 -21.23 -7.73 -9.79
C ARG A 155 -20.66 -6.95 -8.61
N PHE A 156 -21.06 -7.24 -7.38
CA PHE A 156 -20.65 -6.48 -6.20
C PHE A 156 -19.98 -7.40 -5.18
N SER A 157 -18.78 -7.03 -4.75
CA SER A 157 -18.05 -7.71 -3.69
C SER A 157 -17.57 -6.77 -2.61
N MET A 158 -17.40 -7.33 -1.42
CA MET A 158 -16.84 -6.67 -0.25
C MET A 158 -15.67 -7.49 0.29
N GLY A 159 -14.78 -6.82 1.01
CA GLY A 159 -13.69 -7.48 1.71
C GLY A 159 -13.33 -6.72 2.97
N PHE A 160 -12.81 -7.47 3.94
CA PHE A 160 -12.40 -6.97 5.23
C PHE A 160 -11.03 -7.54 5.56
N THR A 161 -10.18 -6.74 6.19
CA THR A 161 -8.89 -7.19 6.70
C THR A 161 -8.75 -6.73 8.14
N GLY A 162 -8.48 -7.66 9.06
CA GLY A 162 -8.01 -7.32 10.40
C GLY A 162 -6.49 -7.33 10.41
N LYS A 163 -5.86 -6.30 10.96
CA LYS A 163 -4.40 -6.16 11.06
C LYS A 163 -3.95 -6.07 12.51
N TYR A 164 -2.85 -6.73 12.83
CA TYR A 164 -2.04 -6.45 14.01
C TYR A 164 -0.76 -5.75 13.56
N ILE A 165 -0.50 -4.56 14.12
CA ILE A 165 0.63 -3.70 13.76
C ILE A 165 1.52 -3.58 14.99
N SER A 166 2.83 -3.72 14.81
CA SER A 166 3.80 -3.52 15.87
C SER A 166 5.05 -2.81 15.34
N GLU A 167 5.58 -1.90 16.14
CA GLU A 167 6.84 -1.22 15.89
C GLU A 167 7.74 -1.36 17.12
N ARG A 168 9.04 -1.46 16.86
CA ARG A 168 10.09 -1.42 17.88
C ARG A 168 11.23 -0.57 17.37
N ILE A 169 11.72 0.34 18.19
CA ILE A 169 12.96 1.07 17.97
C ILE A 169 13.77 0.90 19.24
N TRP A 170 14.98 0.35 19.14
CA TRP A 170 15.82 0.04 20.30
C TRP A 170 15.06 -0.77 21.38
N HIS A 171 14.78 -0.17 22.55
CA HIS A 171 14.05 -0.79 23.67
C HIS A 171 12.59 -0.34 23.79
N GLU A 172 12.13 0.54 22.90
CA GLU A 172 10.77 1.05 22.85
C GLU A 172 9.96 0.20 21.90
N ASN A 173 8.72 -0.10 22.29
CA ASN A 173 7.78 -0.82 21.45
C ASN A 173 6.39 -0.21 21.51
N THR A 174 5.59 -0.55 20.51
CA THR A 174 4.17 -0.22 20.48
C THR A 174 3.43 -1.23 19.60
N SER A 175 2.15 -1.43 19.86
CA SER A 175 1.29 -2.24 19.01
C SER A 175 -0.16 -1.74 19.01
N THR A 176 -0.84 -1.99 17.90
CA THR A 176 -2.25 -1.65 17.73
C THR A 176 -2.91 -2.65 16.78
N VAL A 177 -4.23 -2.53 16.66
CA VAL A 177 -5.02 -3.25 15.68
C VAL A 177 -5.64 -2.27 14.69
N ALA A 178 -5.81 -2.70 13.45
CA ALA A 178 -6.49 -1.91 12.43
C ALA A 178 -7.43 -2.77 11.59
N VAL A 179 -8.35 -2.11 10.91
CA VAL A 179 -9.29 -2.72 9.98
C VAL A 179 -9.17 -2.03 8.63
N ASP A 180 -9.18 -2.84 7.57
CA ASP A 180 -9.40 -2.36 6.21
C ASP A 180 -10.75 -2.84 5.70
N ILE A 181 -11.38 -2.01 4.89
CA ILE A 181 -12.66 -2.32 4.24
C ILE A 181 -12.54 -1.99 2.77
N GLY A 182 -12.91 -2.96 1.94
CA GLY A 182 -12.88 -2.85 0.48
C GLY A 182 -14.25 -3.09 -0.12
N THR A 183 -14.50 -2.46 -1.26
CA THR A 183 -15.62 -2.76 -2.16
C THR A 183 -15.16 -2.79 -3.61
N LEU A 184 -15.83 -3.61 -4.42
CA LEU A 184 -15.57 -3.70 -5.85
C LEU A 184 -16.87 -3.95 -6.61
N TYR A 185 -17.14 -3.12 -7.61
CA TYR A 185 -18.36 -3.15 -8.42
C TYR A 185 -18.07 -3.23 -9.91
N HIS A 186 -18.54 -4.30 -10.54
CA HIS A 186 -18.60 -4.46 -11.99
C HIS A 186 -19.93 -3.91 -12.50
N THR A 187 -19.89 -2.75 -13.13
CA THR A 187 -21.10 -2.01 -13.54
C THR A 187 -21.98 -2.76 -14.55
N GLY A 188 -21.41 -3.75 -15.26
CA GLY A 188 -22.07 -4.45 -16.38
C GLY A 188 -22.03 -3.67 -17.70
N PHE A 189 -21.49 -2.44 -17.69
CA PHE A 189 -21.28 -1.64 -18.90
C PHE A 189 -19.88 -1.91 -19.46
N GLY A 190 -19.77 -2.97 -20.27
CA GLY A 190 -18.47 -3.43 -20.77
C GLY A 190 -17.60 -3.94 -19.63
N SER A 191 -16.35 -3.47 -19.57
CA SER A 191 -15.33 -3.83 -18.57
C SER A 191 -15.17 -2.79 -17.46
N LEU A 192 -16.12 -1.86 -17.31
CA LEU A 192 -16.02 -0.78 -16.32
C LEU A 192 -16.17 -1.33 -14.90
N ARG A 193 -15.13 -1.10 -14.11
CA ARG A 193 -15.02 -1.46 -12.70
C ARG A 193 -14.88 -0.20 -11.85
N ILE A 194 -15.50 -0.24 -10.68
CA ILE A 194 -15.40 0.80 -9.65
C ILE A 194 -14.92 0.10 -8.39
N GLY A 195 -13.87 0.62 -7.76
CA GLY A 195 -13.37 0.11 -6.49
C GLY A 195 -13.33 1.22 -5.45
N ALA A 196 -13.51 0.87 -4.19
CA ALA A 196 -13.22 1.78 -3.08
C ALA A 196 -12.60 1.00 -1.93
N ALA A 197 -11.63 1.60 -1.25
CA ALA A 197 -10.99 1.00 -0.09
C ALA A 197 -10.71 2.07 0.98
N ILE A 198 -10.90 1.67 2.24
CA ILE A 198 -10.43 2.39 3.41
C ILE A 198 -9.42 1.47 4.10
N THR A 199 -8.20 1.94 4.31
CA THR A 199 -7.14 1.14 4.93
C THR A 199 -6.61 1.80 6.19
N ASN A 200 -6.13 0.95 7.11
CA ASN A 200 -5.48 1.31 8.37
C ASN A 200 -6.40 2.08 9.35
N PHE A 201 -7.70 1.76 9.38
CA PHE A 201 -8.60 2.35 10.37
C PHE A 201 -8.43 1.66 11.74
N GLY A 202 -7.93 2.40 12.74
CA GLY A 202 -7.67 1.85 14.07
C GLY A 202 -7.25 2.92 15.08
N PRO A 203 -7.01 2.52 16.35
CA PRO A 203 -6.50 3.41 17.39
C PRO A 203 -5.10 3.96 17.08
N SER A 204 -4.77 5.11 17.66
CA SER A 204 -3.42 5.68 17.66
C SER A 204 -2.39 4.72 18.25
N LEU A 205 -1.13 4.91 17.87
CA LEU A 205 0.04 4.26 18.46
C LEU A 205 0.78 5.23 19.36
N GLN A 206 1.22 4.73 20.52
CA GLN A 206 2.06 5.45 21.47
C GLN A 206 3.22 4.55 21.86
N MET A 207 4.46 5.06 21.73
CA MET A 207 5.65 4.29 22.09
C MET A 207 5.85 4.22 23.60
N ASP A 208 6.21 3.03 24.08
CA ASP A 208 6.56 2.82 25.47
C ASP A 208 7.80 1.92 25.59
N GLY A 209 8.62 2.12 26.61
CA GLY A 209 9.92 1.46 26.72
C GLY A 209 10.71 1.80 27.98
N SER A 210 11.82 1.10 28.17
CA SER A 210 12.73 1.34 29.29
C SER A 210 13.43 2.69 29.20
N ASP A 211 13.68 3.20 28.00
CA ASP A 211 14.51 4.39 27.83
C ASP A 211 13.71 5.68 28.13
N LEU A 212 12.40 5.54 28.34
CA LEU A 212 11.51 6.59 28.87
C LEU A 212 11.58 6.70 30.40
N ILE A 213 12.19 5.74 31.10
CA ILE A 213 12.32 5.78 32.56
C ILE A 213 13.55 6.62 32.92
N ILE A 214 13.34 7.68 33.69
CA ILE A 214 14.40 8.60 34.12
C ILE A 214 14.46 8.66 35.65
N TYR A 215 15.63 9.03 36.18
CA TYR A 215 15.73 9.50 37.56
C TYR A 215 15.49 11.01 37.57
N TYR A 216 14.48 11.42 38.33
CA TYR A 216 14.08 12.80 38.49
C TYR A 216 14.42 13.26 39.91
N ASP A 217 15.21 14.33 40.01
CA ASP A 217 15.37 15.08 41.23
C ASP A 217 14.37 16.23 41.25
N ALA A 218 13.52 16.26 42.27
CA ALA A 218 12.47 17.27 42.38
C ALA A 218 12.99 18.66 42.77
N ASP A 219 14.15 18.72 43.42
CA ASP A 219 14.78 19.97 43.84
C ASP A 219 16.29 19.79 44.03
N GLU A 220 17.05 20.00 42.95
CA GLU A 220 18.52 19.88 42.93
C GLU A 220 19.24 20.83 43.92
N SER A 221 18.52 21.78 44.52
CA SER A 221 19.09 22.76 45.46
C SER A 221 18.99 22.37 46.94
N ILE A 222 18.24 21.31 47.27
CA ILE A 222 18.05 20.84 48.65
C ILE A 222 18.88 19.57 48.90
N ASP A 223 19.95 19.71 49.69
CA ASP A 223 20.69 18.56 50.18
C ASP A 223 19.83 17.65 51.07
N GLY A 224 19.81 16.35 50.76
CA GLY A 224 19.15 15.31 51.55
C GLY A 224 17.74 14.90 51.08
N ASN A 225 17.25 15.46 49.96
CA ASN A 225 16.10 14.91 49.26
C ASN A 225 16.47 13.61 48.50
N ASN A 226 15.49 12.95 47.88
CA ASN A 226 15.75 11.76 47.07
C ASN A 226 15.99 12.18 45.61
N ASP A 227 17.24 12.10 45.16
CA ASP A 227 17.70 12.41 43.80
C ASP A 227 17.37 11.31 42.77
N ARG A 228 16.76 10.20 43.20
CA ARG A 228 16.47 9.01 42.37
C ARG A 228 15.00 8.63 42.36
N ILE A 229 14.12 9.61 42.35
CA ILE A 229 12.69 9.33 42.13
C ILE A 229 12.54 8.84 40.69
N MET A 230 11.96 7.66 40.50
CA MET A 230 11.68 7.16 39.15
C MET A 230 10.56 8.00 38.52
N GLY A 231 10.89 8.71 37.45
CA GLY A 231 9.96 9.36 36.54
C GLY A 231 9.83 8.59 35.24
N LYS A 232 8.76 8.86 34.49
CA LYS A 232 8.56 8.32 33.15
C LYS A 232 8.22 9.46 32.19
N LEU A 233 9.00 9.60 31.13
CA LEU A 233 8.73 10.52 30.04
C LEU A 233 7.47 10.04 29.29
N MET A 234 6.48 10.91 29.17
CA MET A 234 5.26 10.62 28.43
C MET A 234 5.48 10.95 26.95
N THR A 235 5.30 9.97 26.09
CA THR A 235 5.28 10.14 24.64
C THR A 235 3.87 10.56 24.19
N ASP A 236 3.76 11.21 23.03
CA ASP A 236 2.46 11.47 22.41
C ASP A 236 1.95 10.24 21.64
N ASP A 237 0.63 10.13 21.47
CA ASP A 237 0.01 9.16 20.59
C ASP A 237 -0.22 9.76 19.19
N TRP A 238 -0.01 8.94 18.16
CA TRP A 238 -0.18 9.37 16.77
C TRP A 238 -1.10 8.41 16.02
N PRO A 239 -2.02 8.94 15.18
CA PRO A 239 -2.92 8.09 14.41
C PRO A 239 -2.17 7.23 13.39
N LEU A 240 -2.77 6.12 13.01
CA LEU A 240 -2.33 5.32 11.87
C LEU A 240 -2.49 6.10 10.55
N PRO A 241 -1.74 5.73 9.48
CA PRO A 241 -1.86 6.34 8.16
C PRO A 241 -3.12 5.83 7.46
N LEU A 242 -4.26 6.35 7.92
CA LEU A 242 -5.56 6.07 7.34
C LEU A 242 -5.62 6.63 5.93
N ASN A 243 -5.97 5.76 4.99
CA ASN A 243 -6.07 6.13 3.59
C ASN A 243 -7.44 5.74 3.03
N MET A 244 -8.04 6.63 2.25
CA MET A 244 -9.23 6.37 1.47
C MET A 244 -8.90 6.44 -0.02
N GLN A 245 -9.32 5.44 -0.77
CA GLN A 245 -9.05 5.35 -2.20
C GLN A 245 -10.31 5.01 -2.97
N PHE A 246 -10.51 5.69 -4.09
CA PHE A 246 -11.63 5.46 -5.01
C PHE A 246 -11.11 5.30 -6.42
N GLY A 247 -11.30 4.12 -7.00
CA GLY A 247 -10.74 3.74 -8.29
C GLY A 247 -11.77 3.50 -9.38
N LEU A 248 -11.40 3.81 -10.61
CA LEU A 248 -12.10 3.44 -11.83
C LEU A 248 -11.15 2.69 -12.75
N ALA A 249 -11.65 1.64 -13.41
CA ALA A 249 -10.85 0.91 -14.39
C ALA A 249 -11.65 0.41 -15.57
N TYR A 250 -11.01 0.36 -16.74
CA TYR A 250 -11.64 -0.04 -17.99
C TYR A 250 -10.67 -0.72 -18.95
N ASP A 251 -11.08 -1.84 -19.53
CA ASP A 251 -10.34 -2.49 -20.62
C ASP A 251 -10.68 -1.81 -21.96
N VAL A 252 -9.81 -0.90 -22.41
CA VAL A 252 -9.94 -0.17 -23.68
C VAL A 252 -9.81 -1.13 -24.87
N ILE A 253 -8.84 -2.04 -24.78
CA ILE A 253 -8.63 -3.11 -25.75
C ILE A 253 -8.84 -4.42 -25.02
N ASN A 254 -9.68 -5.30 -25.57
CA ASN A 254 -9.88 -6.64 -25.05
C ASN A 254 -10.01 -7.62 -26.22
N LYS A 255 -8.87 -8.13 -26.68
CA LYS A 255 -8.74 -9.14 -27.75
C LYS A 255 -7.98 -10.35 -27.23
N GLN A 256 -8.09 -11.49 -27.91
CA GLN A 256 -7.49 -12.76 -27.47
C GLN A 256 -5.97 -12.71 -27.21
N GLN A 257 -5.23 -11.88 -27.94
CA GLN A 257 -3.77 -11.76 -27.84
C GLN A 257 -3.29 -10.44 -27.23
N ALA A 258 -4.20 -9.49 -26.99
CA ALA A 258 -3.85 -8.16 -26.49
C ALA A 258 -4.98 -7.58 -25.64
N ARG A 259 -4.66 -7.19 -24.41
CA ARG A 259 -5.58 -6.48 -23.51
C ARG A 259 -4.90 -5.22 -22.99
N LEU A 260 -5.54 -4.07 -23.14
CA LEU A 260 -5.10 -2.80 -22.58
C LEU A 260 -6.12 -2.36 -21.54
N THR A 261 -5.67 -2.32 -20.29
CA THR A 261 -6.42 -1.82 -19.15
C THR A 261 -5.93 -0.42 -18.81
N ILE A 262 -6.84 0.51 -18.52
CA ILE A 262 -6.52 1.79 -17.88
C ILE A 262 -7.17 1.84 -16.51
N ALA A 263 -6.51 2.47 -15.55
CA ALA A 263 -7.02 2.68 -14.21
C ALA A 263 -6.65 4.06 -13.69
N VAL A 264 -7.53 4.66 -12.89
CA VAL A 264 -7.30 5.92 -12.19
C VAL A 264 -7.94 5.84 -10.81
N ASP A 265 -7.16 6.23 -9.79
CA ASP A 265 -7.59 6.23 -8.40
C ASP A 265 -7.44 7.63 -7.81
N ALA A 266 -8.49 8.13 -7.17
CA ALA A 266 -8.41 9.28 -6.27
C ALA A 266 -7.93 8.80 -4.90
N PHE A 267 -6.86 9.41 -4.39
CA PHE A 267 -6.17 9.03 -3.17
C PHE A 267 -6.32 10.15 -2.13
N HIS A 268 -6.89 9.82 -0.97
CA HIS A 268 -7.10 10.75 0.14
C HIS A 268 -6.46 10.16 1.42
N PRO A 269 -5.21 10.56 1.72
CA PRO A 269 -4.54 10.19 2.96
C PRO A 269 -4.86 11.16 4.09
N ILE A 270 -4.82 10.69 5.34
CA ILE A 270 -5.01 11.56 6.51
C ILE A 270 -3.83 12.51 6.76
N ASN A 271 -2.64 12.12 6.29
CA ASN A 271 -1.35 12.76 6.58
C ASN A 271 -0.69 13.37 5.34
N ASN A 272 -1.45 13.67 4.29
CA ASN A 272 -0.94 14.35 3.11
C ASN A 272 -2.07 15.05 2.35
N THR A 273 -1.71 15.79 1.31
CA THR A 273 -2.71 16.31 0.37
C THR A 273 -3.23 15.22 -0.54
N GLU A 274 -4.47 15.39 -0.99
CA GLU A 274 -5.14 14.52 -1.94
C GLU A 274 -4.40 14.47 -3.28
N SER A 275 -4.47 13.33 -3.94
CA SER A 275 -3.80 13.11 -5.20
C SER A 275 -4.60 12.20 -6.13
N ILE A 276 -4.18 12.17 -7.39
CA ILE A 276 -4.68 11.23 -8.38
C ILE A 276 -3.53 10.30 -8.79
N ASN A 277 -3.81 9.00 -8.85
CA ASN A 277 -2.92 8.00 -9.41
C ASN A 277 -3.52 7.54 -10.73
N ALA A 278 -2.70 7.36 -11.77
CA ALA A 278 -3.15 6.88 -13.06
C ALA A 278 -2.18 5.84 -13.63
N GLY A 279 -2.71 4.83 -14.32
CA GLY A 279 -1.87 3.80 -14.92
C GLY A 279 -2.53 3.04 -16.06
N CYS A 280 -1.71 2.37 -16.86
CA CYS A 280 -2.15 1.46 -17.90
C CYS A 280 -1.35 0.15 -17.91
N GLU A 281 -2.04 -0.96 -18.17
CA GLU A 281 -1.47 -2.30 -18.26
C GLU A 281 -1.78 -2.88 -19.64
N LEU A 282 -0.74 -3.20 -20.40
CA LEU A 282 -0.83 -3.90 -21.67
C LEU A 282 -0.38 -5.36 -21.48
N LEU A 283 -1.31 -6.28 -21.62
CA LEU A 283 -1.05 -7.71 -21.72
C LEU A 283 -0.90 -8.11 -23.19
N LEU A 284 0.23 -8.73 -23.54
CA LEU A 284 0.53 -9.26 -24.86
C LEU A 284 0.72 -10.77 -24.81
N LEU A 285 0.15 -11.47 -25.78
CA LEU A 285 0.30 -12.92 -25.99
C LEU A 285 -0.02 -13.76 -24.73
N ASN A 286 -0.85 -13.24 -23.82
CA ASN A 286 -1.19 -13.85 -22.53
C ASN A 286 0.02 -14.17 -21.62
N MET A 287 1.18 -13.59 -21.90
CA MET A 287 2.45 -13.91 -21.27
C MET A 287 3.17 -12.67 -20.73
N LEU A 288 3.28 -11.63 -21.56
CA LEU A 288 4.02 -10.41 -21.25
C LEU A 288 3.09 -9.30 -20.78
N TYR A 289 3.43 -8.68 -19.67
CA TYR A 289 2.77 -7.50 -19.11
C TYR A 289 3.72 -6.32 -19.20
N LEU A 290 3.26 -5.22 -19.78
CA LEU A 290 3.94 -3.92 -19.78
C LEU A 290 3.04 -2.91 -19.09
N ARG A 291 3.62 -2.12 -18.19
CA ARG A 291 2.88 -1.20 -17.34
C ARG A 291 3.59 0.14 -17.29
N ALA A 292 2.80 1.20 -17.32
CA ALA A 292 3.25 2.55 -17.09
C ALA A 292 2.21 3.26 -16.22
N GLY A 293 2.67 4.04 -15.26
CA GLY A 293 1.80 4.79 -14.39
C GLY A 293 2.46 6.05 -13.88
N TYR A 294 1.64 6.93 -13.34
CA TYR A 294 2.06 8.16 -12.71
C TYR A 294 1.32 8.30 -11.39
N LYS A 295 2.09 8.41 -10.30
CA LYS A 295 1.58 8.52 -8.93
C LYS A 295 1.53 9.98 -8.52
N ALA A 296 0.70 10.29 -7.51
CA ALA A 296 0.71 11.57 -6.80
C ALA A 296 0.42 12.80 -7.67
N ILE A 297 -0.38 12.66 -8.74
CA ILE A 297 -0.76 13.77 -9.61
C ILE A 297 -1.57 14.79 -8.79
N GLY A 298 -1.08 16.03 -8.75
CA GLY A 298 -1.72 17.11 -8.00
C GLY A 298 -1.39 17.13 -6.50
N GLN A 299 -0.62 16.17 -6.00
CA GLN A 299 -0.15 16.19 -4.62
C GLN A 299 0.85 17.34 -4.41
N ARG A 300 0.73 18.04 -3.29
CA ARG A 300 1.62 19.14 -2.94
C ARG A 300 2.99 18.60 -2.50
N ASP A 301 4.05 19.26 -2.95
CA ASP A 301 5.45 18.96 -2.58
C ASP A 301 5.86 17.48 -2.83
N THR A 302 5.20 16.81 -3.78
CA THR A 302 5.55 15.44 -4.17
C THR A 302 6.84 15.39 -4.97
N GLU A 303 7.69 14.42 -4.63
CA GLU A 303 8.87 14.03 -5.40
C GLU A 303 8.63 12.70 -6.14
N GLU A 304 7.48 12.06 -5.92
CA GLU A 304 7.04 10.85 -6.62
C GLU A 304 6.35 11.20 -7.94
N GLY A 305 6.47 10.32 -8.93
CA GLY A 305 5.83 10.52 -10.22
C GLY A 305 5.80 9.27 -11.08
N LEU A 306 6.73 9.18 -12.03
CA LEU A 306 6.73 8.12 -13.04
C LEU A 306 7.00 6.74 -12.42
N THR A 307 6.19 5.78 -12.84
CA THR A 307 6.37 4.36 -12.52
C THR A 307 6.32 3.54 -13.80
N LEU A 308 7.16 2.51 -13.87
CA LEU A 308 7.20 1.57 -14.98
C LEU A 308 7.19 0.17 -14.41
N GLY A 309 6.56 -0.77 -15.11
CA GLY A 309 6.54 -2.16 -14.69
C GLY A 309 6.56 -3.12 -15.86
N MET A 310 7.15 -4.29 -15.63
CA MET A 310 7.06 -5.43 -16.54
C MET A 310 6.73 -6.69 -15.76
N GLY A 311 6.07 -7.62 -16.42
CA GLY A 311 5.71 -8.91 -15.82
C GLY A 311 5.77 -10.03 -16.84
N LEU A 312 6.25 -11.18 -16.43
CA LEU A 312 6.26 -12.39 -17.25
C LEU A 312 5.48 -13.49 -16.54
N ARG A 313 4.47 -14.03 -17.22
CA ARG A 313 3.71 -15.20 -16.78
C ARG A 313 4.28 -16.45 -17.46
N TYR A 314 4.75 -17.40 -16.67
CA TYR A 314 5.18 -18.71 -17.15
C TYR A 314 4.20 -19.79 -16.69
N GLN A 315 3.52 -20.42 -17.64
CA GLN A 315 2.62 -21.54 -17.34
C GLN A 315 3.46 -22.78 -16.99
N MET A 316 3.19 -23.37 -15.83
CA MET A 316 3.80 -24.64 -15.42
C MET A 316 2.86 -25.80 -15.79
N PHE A 317 2.88 -26.87 -15.00
CA PHE A 317 1.98 -28.00 -15.17
C PHE A 317 0.54 -27.65 -14.75
N GLY A 318 -0.43 -28.06 -15.57
CA GLY A 318 -1.85 -27.88 -15.28
C GLY A 318 -2.27 -26.40 -15.30
N GLN A 319 -3.00 -25.98 -14.27
CA GLN A 319 -3.51 -24.61 -14.14
C GLN A 319 -2.53 -23.66 -13.43
N SER A 320 -1.50 -24.20 -12.78
CA SER A 320 -0.53 -23.42 -12.01
C SER A 320 0.42 -22.62 -12.89
N ASN A 321 0.78 -21.43 -12.45
CA ASN A 321 1.73 -20.57 -13.15
C ASN A 321 2.58 -19.75 -12.17
N ILE A 322 3.78 -19.39 -12.60
CA ILE A 322 4.65 -18.44 -11.90
C ILE A 322 4.56 -17.12 -12.63
N MET A 323 4.47 -16.03 -11.88
CA MET A 323 4.65 -14.68 -12.39
C MET A 323 5.85 -14.02 -11.73
N VAL A 324 6.71 -13.45 -12.56
CA VAL A 324 7.82 -12.60 -12.12
C VAL A 324 7.52 -11.20 -12.59
N ASP A 325 7.36 -10.28 -11.65
CA ASP A 325 7.11 -8.87 -11.91
C ASP A 325 8.29 -8.02 -11.41
N TYR A 326 8.58 -6.97 -12.17
CA TYR A 326 9.55 -5.94 -11.83
C TYR A 326 8.87 -4.58 -11.92
N ALA A 327 9.17 -3.69 -10.99
CA ALA A 327 8.74 -2.30 -11.05
C ALA A 327 9.86 -1.33 -10.72
N TYR A 328 9.84 -0.20 -11.43
CA TYR A 328 10.64 0.98 -11.20
C TYR A 328 9.69 2.10 -10.75
N ALA A 329 10.06 2.81 -9.69
CA ALA A 329 9.36 4.00 -9.22
C ALA A 329 10.35 5.14 -8.99
N ASP A 330 10.04 6.31 -9.55
CA ASP A 330 10.80 7.54 -9.37
C ASP A 330 10.48 8.19 -8.01
N PHE A 331 11.53 8.58 -7.29
CA PHE A 331 11.48 9.24 -5.98
C PHE A 331 12.31 10.54 -5.95
N GLY A 332 12.59 11.13 -7.12
CA GLY A 332 13.22 12.44 -7.24
C GLY A 332 14.59 12.50 -6.57
N ARG A 333 14.74 13.32 -5.51
CA ARG A 333 16.01 13.46 -4.76
C ARG A 333 16.49 12.15 -4.14
N LEU A 334 15.57 11.23 -3.83
CA LEU A 334 15.87 9.90 -3.28
C LEU A 334 16.13 8.87 -4.40
N GLN A 335 16.34 9.37 -5.63
CA GLN A 335 16.59 8.62 -6.85
C GLN A 335 15.39 7.76 -7.25
N HIS A 336 15.47 6.45 -7.02
CA HIS A 336 14.47 5.51 -7.49
C HIS A 336 14.47 4.26 -6.62
N VAL A 337 13.35 3.54 -6.64
CA VAL A 337 13.19 2.27 -5.95
C VAL A 337 12.86 1.19 -6.96
N ASN A 338 13.61 0.10 -6.92
CA ASN A 338 13.38 -1.09 -7.72
C ASN A 338 12.71 -2.17 -6.88
N ARG A 339 11.74 -2.88 -7.46
CA ARG A 339 10.95 -3.88 -6.76
C ARG A 339 10.91 -5.16 -7.57
N PHE A 340 11.04 -6.28 -6.87
CA PHE A 340 10.95 -7.61 -7.45
C PHE A 340 9.88 -8.41 -6.72
N THR A 341 8.92 -8.89 -7.48
CA THR A 341 7.79 -9.66 -6.97
C THR A 341 7.73 -11.01 -7.67
N ILE A 342 7.66 -12.09 -6.89
CA ILE A 342 7.43 -13.44 -7.40
C ILE A 342 6.07 -13.90 -6.89
N ARG A 343 5.24 -14.40 -7.81
CA ARG A 343 3.90 -14.91 -7.51
C ARG A 343 3.75 -16.32 -8.03
N LEU A 344 3.07 -17.14 -7.25
CA LEU A 344 2.75 -18.52 -7.58
C LEU A 344 1.24 -18.69 -7.52
N ASN A 345 0.62 -19.01 -8.65
CA ASN A 345 -0.79 -19.39 -8.75
C ASN A 345 -0.90 -20.92 -8.73
N PHE A 346 -1.80 -21.47 -7.92
CA PHE A 346 -1.98 -22.91 -7.71
C PHE A 346 -3.44 -23.37 -7.64
#